data_AF-A0A560I7C7-F1
#
_entry.id   AF-A0A560I7C7-F1
#
_cell.length_a   1.000
_cell.length_b   1.000
_cell.length_c   1.000
_cell.angle_alpha   90.00
_cell.angle_beta   90.00
_cell.angle_gamma   90.00
#
_symmetry.space_group_name_H-M   'P 1'
#
loop_
_entity.id
_entity.type
_entity.pdbx_description
1 polymer ?
#
loop_
_entity_poly.entity_id
_entity_poly.type
_entity_poly.pdbx_seq_one_letter_code
_entity_poly.pdbx_strand_id
1 'polypeptide(L)' 'MTDRDPFAEGERAARERIPAEANPYLDGSDEHALWAAGHEKVARAIEASESEGS' A
#
# COMPACT_ATOMS: atom_id res chain seq x y z
N MET A 1 11.52 11.96 15.62
CA MET A 1 10.24 11.37 15.21
C MET A 1 10.59 10.29 14.22
N THR A 2 10.11 9.07 14.36
CA THR A 2 10.32 8.08 13.31
C THR A 2 9.50 8.58 12.12
N ASP A 3 10.17 9.17 11.13
CA ASP A 3 9.63 9.42 9.79
C ASP A 3 9.11 8.09 9.27
N ARG A 4 7.84 7.80 9.56
CA ARG A 4 7.13 6.68 8.97
C ARG A 4 6.93 7.06 7.52
N ASP A 5 7.75 6.46 6.66
CA ASP A 5 7.63 6.59 5.22
C ASP A 5 6.23 6.08 4.80
N PRO A 6 5.35 6.97 4.30
CA PRO A 6 4.00 6.60 3.90
C PRO A 6 4.01 5.48 2.87
N PHE A 7 4.98 5.48 1.95
CA PHE A 7 5.13 4.45 0.92
C PHE A 7 5.40 3.07 1.53
N ALA A 8 6.35 2.98 2.45
CA ALA A 8 6.68 1.73 3.13
C ALA A 8 5.52 1.22 4.01
N GLU A 9 4.75 2.13 4.61
CA GLU A 9 3.54 1.78 5.37
C GLU A 9 2.44 1.25 4.45
N GLY A 10 2.29 1.81 3.25
CA GLY A 10 1.39 1.31 2.22
C GLY A 10 1.76 -0.08 1.72
N GLU A 11 3.04 -0.32 1.42
CA GLU A 11 3.54 -1.64 1.04
C GLU A 11 3.22 -2.68 2.12
N ARG A 12 3.46 -2.34 3.39
CA ARG A 12 3.16 -3.22 4.53
C ARG A 12 1.66 -3.50 4.65
N ALA A 13 0.82 -2.49 4.54
CA ALA A 13 -0.62 -2.61 4.64
C ALA A 13 -1.18 -3.59 3.59
N ALA A 14 -0.71 -3.52 2.35
CA ALA A 14 -1.08 -4.47 1.30
C ALA A 14 -0.67 -5.92 1.64
N ARG A 15 0.52 -6.15 2.22
CA ARG A 15 0.95 -7.48 2.69
C ARG A 15 0.07 -8.01 3.82
N GLU A 16 -0.38 -7.12 4.71
CA GLU A 16 -1.29 -7.44 5.81
C GLU A 16 -2.77 -7.55 5.35
N ARG A 17 -3.03 -7.42 4.04
CA ARG A 17 -4.37 -7.45 3.41
C ARG A 17 -5.31 -6.36 3.94
N ILE A 18 -4.74 -5.24 4.39
CA ILE A 18 -5.49 -4.05 4.77
C ILE A 18 -5.98 -3.36 3.47
N PRO A 19 -7.25 -2.93 3.37
CA PRO A 19 -7.76 -2.28 2.17
C PRO A 19 -7.14 -0.89 1.96
N ALA A 20 -7.07 -0.42 0.71
CA ALA A 20 -6.56 0.92 0.39
C ALA A 20 -7.39 2.05 1.04
N GLU A 21 -8.68 1.80 1.30
CA GLU A 21 -9.59 2.72 2.00
C GLU A 21 -9.22 2.94 3.48
N ALA A 22 -8.38 2.07 4.06
CA ALA A 22 -7.87 2.22 5.42
C ALA A 22 -6.57 3.05 5.47
N ASN A 23 -6.26 3.78 4.40
CA ASN A 23 -5.18 4.75 4.39
C ASN A 23 -5.35 5.75 5.55
N PRO A 24 -4.38 5.85 6.47
CA PRO A 24 -4.51 6.73 7.63
C PRO A 24 -4.28 8.22 7.29
N TYR A 25 -3.75 8.52 6.11
CA TYR A 25 -3.45 9.88 5.68
C TYR A 25 -4.68 10.57 5.08
N LEU A 26 -4.68 11.91 5.12
CA LEU A 26 -5.79 12.70 4.58
C LEU A 26 -5.88 12.53 3.07
N ASP A 27 -7.06 12.18 2.56
CA ASP A 27 -7.29 12.08 1.12
C ASP A 27 -6.92 13.39 0.40
N GLY A 28 -6.14 13.26 -0.67
CA GLY A 28 -5.56 14.38 -1.40
C GLY A 28 -4.23 14.93 -0.86
N SER A 29 -3.70 14.41 0.26
CA SER A 29 -2.34 14.75 0.72
C SER A 29 -1.26 13.97 -0.02
N ASP A 30 -0.04 14.51 -0.03
CA ASP A 30 1.13 13.83 -0.62
C ASP A 30 1.38 12.49 0.08
N GLU A 31 1.21 12.42 1.40
CA GLU A 31 1.35 11.16 2.15
C GLU A 31 0.29 10.13 1.77
N HIS A 32 -0.96 10.55 1.54
CA HIS A 32 -2.01 9.66 1.06
C HIS A 32 -1.65 9.07 -0.31
N ALA A 33 -1.15 9.90 -1.22
CA ALA A 33 -0.70 9.46 -2.54
C ALA A 33 0.51 8.49 -2.46
N LEU A 34 1.50 8.80 -1.62
CA LEU A 34 2.67 7.95 -1.40
C LEU A 34 2.29 6.59 -0.79
N TRP A 35 1.41 6.60 0.21
CA TRP A 35 0.91 5.37 0.82
C TRP A 35 0.13 4.52 -0.19
N ALA A 36 -0.77 5.13 -0.96
CA ALA A 36 -1.56 4.43 -1.98
C ALA A 36 -0.66 3.80 -3.06
N ALA A 37 0.39 4.50 -3.49
CA ALA A 37 1.35 3.98 -4.46
C ALA A 37 2.13 2.76 -3.92
N GLY A 38 2.55 2.79 -2.66
CA GLY A 38 3.20 1.65 -2.02
C GLY A 38 2.27 0.44 -1.88
N HIS A 39 1.01 0.70 -1.52
CA HIS A 39 -0.04 -0.32 -1.42
C HIS A 39 -0.30 -1.01 -2.77
N GLU A 40 -0.56 -0.23 -3.82
CA GLU A 40 -0.85 -0.74 -5.17
C GLU A 40 0.28 -1.64 -5.70
N LYS A 41 1.55 -1.24 -5.49
CA LYS A 41 2.72 -2.01 -5.94
C LYS A 41 2.71 -3.43 -5.39
N VAL A 42 2.44 -3.59 -4.10
CA VAL A 42 2.42 -4.90 -3.45
C VAL A 42 1.13 -5.65 -3.79
N ALA A 43 -0.02 -4.99 -3.80
CA ALA A 43 -1.29 -5.61 -4.18
C ALA A 43 -1.18 -6.24 -5.58
N ARG A 44 -0.64 -5.49 -6.54
CA ARG A 44 -0.39 -5.98 -7.90
C ARG A 44 0.60 -7.14 -7.95
N ALA A 45 1.66 -7.10 -7.15
CA ALA A 45 2.64 -8.19 -7.08
C ALA A 45 2.04 -9.48 -6.51
N ILE A 46 1.16 -9.36 -5.52
CA ILE A 46 0.40 -10.49 -4.96
C ILE A 46 -0.54 -11.05 -6.02
N GLU A 47 -1.33 -10.22 -6.69
CA GLU A 47 -2.25 -10.65 -7.76
C GLU A 47 -1.53 -11.35 -8.93
N ALA A 48 -0.36 -10.83 -9.32
CA ALA A 48 0.47 -11.45 -10.35
C ALA A 48 0.96 -12.84 -9.91
N SER A 49 1.43 -12.95 -8.66
CA SER A 49 1.92 -14.22 -8.11
C SER A 49 0.81 -15.28 -8.00
N GLU A 50 -0.42 -14.87 -7.66
CA GLU A 50 -1.58 -15.77 -7.62
C GLU A 50 -2.06 -16.19 -9.03
N SER A 51 -1.83 -15.34 -10.04
CA SER A 51 -2.20 -15.62 -11.44
C SER A 51 -1.27 -16.62 -12.12
N GLU A 52 -0.03 -16.77 -11.66
CA GLU A 52 0.96 -17.72 -12.19
C GLU A 52 0.77 -19.15 -11.63
N GLY A 53 -0.16 -19.35 -10.69
CA GLY A 53 -0.44 -20.63 -10.04
C GLY A 53 -1.62 -21.43 -10.60
N SER A 54 -2.22 -21.02 -11.72
CA SER A 54 -3.41 -21.67 -12.32
C SER A 54 -3.19 -22.28 -13.69
#